data_AF-A0A7S2ME37-F1
#
_entry.id   AF-A0A7S2ME37-F1
#
_cell.length_a   1.000
_cell.length_b   1.000
_cell.length_c   1.000
_cell.angle_alpha   90.00
_cell.angle_beta   90.00
_cell.angle_gamma   90.00
#
_symmetry.space_group_name_H-M   'P 1'
#
loop_
_entity.id
_entity.type
_entity.pdbx_description
1 polymer ?
#
loop_
_entity_poly.entity_id
_entity_poly.type
_entity_poly.pdbx_seq_one_letter_code
_entity_poly.pdbx_strand_id
1 'polypeptide(L)'
;MEDAAAELRQLLPADAILVGQKPCGDIEWMGLEQGTDFEGFIDLTEVFQDSDGTVFSLQHEAFVLLDRQSTRVIGHDPVFDAAVSVELYHKAAQASASELEDMRSLLTQDKYWPPPPSVAQRCGYRIDGVCLSMYSSIECSCGRPIERSWRRKK
;
A
#
# COMPACT_ATOMS: atom_id res chain seq x y z
N MET A 1 -11.54 -6.47 20.06
CA MET A 1 -11.60 -6.56 18.59
C MET A 1 -13.01 -6.95 18.14
N GLU A 2 -13.62 -7.97 18.74
CA GLU A 2 -15.02 -8.34 18.47
C GLU A 2 -15.98 -7.14 18.60
N ASP A 3 -15.83 -6.33 19.65
CA ASP A 3 -16.67 -5.13 19.84
C ASP A 3 -16.49 -4.09 18.72
N ALA A 4 -15.27 -3.86 18.25
CA ALA A 4 -14.98 -2.88 17.20
C ALA A 4 -15.46 -3.35 15.82
N ALA A 5 -15.36 -4.67 15.53
CA ALA A 5 -15.91 -5.24 14.31
C ALA A 5 -17.44 -5.27 14.32
N ALA A 6 -18.06 -5.49 15.49
CA ALA A 6 -19.50 -5.41 15.65
C ALA A 6 -20.01 -3.97 15.46
N GLU A 7 -19.32 -2.98 16.03
CA GLU A 7 -19.64 -1.56 15.84
C GLU A 7 -19.44 -1.13 14.39
N LEU A 8 -18.35 -1.55 13.74
CA LEU A 8 -18.13 -1.27 12.32
C LEU A 8 -19.26 -1.82 11.44
N ARG A 9 -19.70 -3.07 11.66
CA ARG A 9 -20.82 -3.65 10.89
C ARG A 9 -22.14 -2.88 11.08
N GLN A 10 -22.35 -2.23 12.21
CA GLN A 10 -23.54 -1.39 12.44
C GLN A 10 -23.44 -0.05 11.70
N LEU A 11 -22.22 0.45 11.49
CA LEU A 11 -21.96 1.72 10.81
C LEU A 11 -21.77 1.57 9.31
N LEU A 12 -21.38 0.38 8.83
CA LEU A 12 -21.05 0.11 7.45
C LEU A 12 -22.31 -0.15 6.63
N PRO A 13 -22.63 0.70 5.63
CA PRO A 13 -23.71 0.42 4.69
C PRO A 13 -23.40 -0.83 3.85
N ALA A 14 -24.43 -1.63 3.56
CA ALA A 14 -24.27 -2.81 2.71
C ALA A 14 -23.90 -2.46 1.24
N ASP A 15 -24.17 -1.23 0.81
CA ASP A 15 -23.77 -0.66 -0.48
C ASP A 15 -22.42 0.10 -0.42
N ALA A 16 -21.68 -0.03 0.69
CA ALA A 16 -20.39 0.64 0.82
C ALA A 16 -19.32 0.03 -0.08
N ILE A 17 -18.46 0.90 -0.62
CA ILE A 17 -17.21 0.53 -1.27
C ILE A 17 -16.05 0.86 -0.33
N LEU A 18 -15.31 -0.16 0.09
CA LEU A 18 -14.13 0.00 0.93
C LEU A 18 -12.92 0.39 0.08
N VAL A 19 -12.13 1.35 0.54
CA VAL A 19 -10.97 1.86 -0.21
C VAL A 19 -9.72 1.80 0.66
N GLY A 20 -8.63 1.29 0.11
CA GLY A 20 -7.33 1.24 0.79
C GLY A 20 -6.24 0.66 -0.10
N GLN A 21 -5.02 0.57 0.42
CA GLN A 21 -3.96 -0.26 -0.20
C GLN A 21 -4.00 -1.66 0.39
N LYS A 22 -4.23 -2.68 -0.45
CA LYS A 22 -4.41 -4.08 -0.06
C LYS A 22 -5.43 -4.29 1.07
N PRO A 23 -6.65 -3.72 0.96
CA PRO A 23 -7.64 -3.76 2.03
C PRO A 23 -8.12 -5.18 2.37
N CYS A 24 -7.87 -6.16 1.49
CA CYS A 24 -8.25 -7.56 1.71
C CYS A 24 -7.76 -8.12 3.06
N GLY A 25 -6.54 -7.77 3.48
CA GLY A 25 -5.99 -8.25 4.75
C GLY A 25 -6.77 -7.70 5.95
N ASP A 26 -7.15 -6.42 5.91
CA ASP A 26 -7.94 -5.79 6.96
C ASP A 26 -9.39 -6.31 6.96
N ILE A 27 -9.97 -6.52 5.78
CA ILE A 27 -11.31 -7.11 5.61
C ILE A 27 -11.36 -8.51 6.21
N GLU A 28 -10.39 -9.37 5.86
CA GLU A 28 -10.27 -10.72 6.41
C GLU A 28 -10.09 -10.69 7.93
N TRP A 29 -9.23 -9.81 8.43
CA TRP A 29 -8.96 -9.71 9.87
C TRP A 29 -10.20 -9.25 10.65
N MET A 30 -11.02 -8.38 10.07
CA MET A 30 -12.29 -7.92 10.66
C MET A 30 -13.45 -8.91 10.47
N GLY A 31 -13.25 -9.95 9.65
CA GLY A 31 -14.25 -10.96 9.31
C GLY A 31 -15.45 -10.38 8.55
N LEU A 32 -15.22 -9.38 7.70
CA LEU A 32 -16.28 -8.77 6.90
C LEU A 32 -16.51 -9.60 5.63
N GLU A 33 -17.78 -9.77 5.25
CA GLU A 33 -18.18 -10.53 4.07
C GLU A 33 -18.70 -9.62 2.95
N GLN A 34 -18.03 -9.62 1.79
CA GLN A 34 -18.49 -8.90 0.61
C GLN A 34 -19.85 -9.45 0.12
N GLY A 35 -20.78 -8.55 -0.20
CA GLY A 35 -22.17 -8.86 -0.57
C GLY A 35 -23.11 -9.00 0.63
N THR A 36 -22.57 -9.07 1.86
CA THR A 36 -23.35 -9.08 3.11
C THR A 36 -23.12 -7.80 3.90
N ASP A 37 -21.87 -7.50 4.24
CA ASP A 37 -21.48 -6.37 5.07
C ASP A 37 -21.16 -5.11 4.24
N PHE A 38 -20.76 -5.27 2.97
CA PHE A 38 -20.40 -4.20 2.04
C PHE A 38 -20.47 -4.67 0.58
N GLU A 39 -20.54 -3.76 -0.41
CA GLU A 39 -20.73 -4.12 -1.82
C GLU A 39 -19.43 -4.55 -2.50
N GLY A 40 -18.34 -3.83 -2.23
CA GLY A 40 -17.05 -4.14 -2.82
C GLY A 40 -15.90 -3.33 -2.24
N PHE A 41 -14.73 -3.51 -2.81
CA PHE A 41 -13.54 -2.76 -2.40
C PHE A 41 -12.69 -2.37 -3.61
N ILE A 42 -11.87 -1.35 -3.41
CA ILE A 42 -10.91 -0.84 -4.39
C ILE A 42 -9.52 -0.88 -3.75
N ASP A 43 -8.61 -1.62 -4.37
CA ASP A 43 -7.20 -1.64 -4.00
C ASP A 43 -6.44 -0.55 -4.77
N LEU A 44 -6.00 0.48 -4.06
CA LEU A 44 -5.22 1.58 -4.61
C LEU A 44 -3.88 1.13 -5.19
N THR A 45 -3.36 -0.02 -4.72
CA THR A 45 -2.15 -0.63 -5.29
C THR A 45 -2.34 -0.92 -6.77
N GLU A 46 -3.53 -1.39 -7.18
CA GLU A 46 -3.85 -1.68 -8.58
C GLU A 46 -4.14 -0.40 -9.37
N VAL A 47 -4.71 0.61 -8.72
CA VAL A 47 -5.04 1.90 -9.35
C VAL A 47 -3.78 2.64 -9.78
N PHE A 48 -2.78 2.74 -8.90
CA PHE A 48 -1.56 3.52 -9.11
C PHE A 48 -0.33 2.71 -9.50
N GLN A 49 -0.47 1.40 -9.70
CA GLN A 49 0.58 0.58 -10.30
C GLN A 49 0.98 1.16 -11.67
N ASP A 50 2.29 1.27 -11.91
CA ASP A 50 2.79 1.69 -13.21
C ASP A 50 2.70 0.56 -14.26
N SER A 51 2.98 0.88 -15.52
CA SER A 51 2.96 -0.08 -16.62
C SER A 51 4.02 -1.21 -16.52
N ASP A 52 5.06 -1.01 -15.71
CA ASP A 52 6.11 -2.01 -15.44
C ASP A 52 5.76 -2.93 -14.24
N GLY A 53 4.63 -2.68 -13.59
CA GLY A 53 4.16 -3.44 -12.43
C GLY A 53 4.72 -2.94 -11.09
N THR A 54 5.39 -1.78 -11.06
CA THR A 54 5.89 -1.15 -9.84
C THR A 54 4.72 -0.73 -8.96
N VAL A 55 4.79 -1.13 -7.69
CA VAL A 55 3.83 -0.75 -6.65
C VAL A 55 4.47 0.27 -5.73
N PHE A 56 3.69 1.26 -5.31
CA PHE A 56 4.15 2.34 -4.44
C PHE A 56 3.53 2.22 -3.06
N SER A 57 4.26 2.66 -2.03
CA SER A 57 3.70 2.74 -0.68
C SER A 57 2.69 3.88 -0.60
N LEU A 58 1.65 3.75 0.23
CA LEU A 58 0.67 4.79 0.47
C LEU A 58 1.28 6.14 0.84
N GLN A 59 2.36 6.16 1.64
CA GLN A 59 3.06 7.39 2.00
C GLN A 59 3.69 8.09 0.80
N HIS A 60 4.21 7.32 -0.17
CA HIS A 60 4.76 7.85 -1.41
C HIS A 60 3.66 8.44 -2.28
N GLU A 61 2.55 7.71 -2.44
CA GLU A 61 1.38 8.20 -3.17
C GLU A 61 0.80 9.47 -2.55
N ALA A 62 0.61 9.50 -1.24
CA ALA A 62 0.13 10.67 -0.52
C ALA A 62 1.08 11.87 -0.65
N PHE A 63 2.40 11.64 -0.56
CA PHE A 63 3.37 12.70 -0.72
C PHE A 63 3.40 13.26 -2.14
N VAL A 64 3.44 12.39 -3.15
CA VAL A 64 3.64 12.80 -4.54
C VAL A 64 2.36 13.34 -5.17
N LEU A 65 1.21 12.74 -4.90
CA LEU A 65 -0.06 13.06 -5.57
C LEU A 65 -0.94 14.04 -4.80
N LEU A 66 -0.75 14.14 -3.47
CA LEU A 66 -1.55 15.00 -2.59
C LEU A 66 -0.72 16.03 -1.82
N ASP A 67 0.62 15.99 -1.89
CA ASP A 67 1.51 16.82 -1.04
C ASP A 67 1.24 16.65 0.46
N ARG A 68 0.90 15.43 0.88
CA ARG A 68 0.61 15.09 2.28
C ARG A 68 1.66 14.17 2.87
N GLN A 69 2.02 14.43 4.12
CA GLN A 69 2.90 13.57 4.91
C GLN A 69 2.27 13.29 6.26
N SER A 70 2.45 12.08 6.77
CA SER A 70 2.06 11.76 8.14
C SER A 70 2.90 12.56 9.12
N THR A 71 2.26 13.06 10.18
CA THR A 71 2.96 13.76 11.27
C THR A 71 3.67 12.77 12.22
N ARG A 72 3.38 11.47 12.12
CA ARG A 72 4.09 10.43 12.87
C ARG A 72 5.45 10.17 12.26
N VAL A 73 6.49 10.48 13.03
CA VAL A 73 7.89 10.19 12.69
C VAL A 73 8.18 8.69 12.75
N ILE A 74 7.45 7.94 13.60
CA ILE A 74 7.64 6.50 13.81
C ILE A 74 6.27 5.81 13.84
N GLY A 75 6.12 4.76 13.02
CA GLY A 75 4.93 3.91 12.96
C GLY A 75 3.85 4.42 12.00
N HIS A 76 2.87 3.56 11.73
CA HIS A 76 1.71 3.88 10.89
C HIS A 76 0.70 4.75 11.65
N ASP A 77 -0.05 5.57 10.91
CA ASP A 77 -1.18 6.35 11.42
C ASP A 77 -2.43 5.88 10.65
N PRO A 78 -3.24 4.97 11.21
CA PRO A 78 -4.37 4.38 10.50
C PRO A 78 -5.44 5.43 10.12
N VAL A 79 -5.54 6.53 10.88
CA VAL A 79 -6.49 7.60 10.57
C VAL A 79 -6.00 8.40 9.37
N PHE A 80 -4.71 8.75 9.35
CA PHE A 80 -4.10 9.37 8.18
C PHE A 80 -4.19 8.46 6.95
N ASP A 81 -3.83 7.18 7.10
CA ASP A 81 -3.79 6.19 6.02
C ASP A 81 -5.18 6.00 5.40
N ALA A 82 -6.25 5.89 6.21
CA ALA A 82 -7.62 5.82 5.72
C ALA A 82 -8.04 7.13 5.00
N ALA A 83 -7.72 8.29 5.58
CA ALA A 83 -8.10 9.58 5.00
C ALA A 83 -7.43 9.82 3.64
N VAL A 84 -6.12 9.57 3.52
CA VAL A 84 -5.42 9.75 2.24
C VAL A 84 -5.82 8.70 1.22
N SER A 85 -6.20 7.49 1.65
CA SER A 85 -6.71 6.45 0.74
C SER A 85 -8.02 6.91 0.05
N VAL A 86 -8.97 7.44 0.82
CA VAL A 86 -10.22 7.99 0.26
C VAL A 86 -9.95 9.20 -0.64
N GLU A 87 -9.03 10.08 -0.25
CA GLU A 87 -8.66 11.26 -1.04
C GLU A 87 -8.00 10.88 -2.38
N LEU A 88 -7.08 9.91 -2.35
CA LEU A 88 -6.43 9.33 -3.54
C LEU A 88 -7.46 8.67 -4.47
N TYR A 89 -8.41 7.90 -3.91
CA TYR A 89 -9.50 7.32 -4.70
C TYR A 89 -10.34 8.39 -5.37
N HIS A 90 -10.76 9.43 -4.65
CA HIS A 90 -11.54 10.52 -5.26
C HIS A 90 -10.77 11.21 -6.39
N LYS A 91 -9.47 11.47 -6.18
CA LYS A 91 -8.59 12.04 -7.21
C LYS A 91 -8.53 11.16 -8.45
N ALA A 92 -8.37 9.84 -8.28
CA ALA A 92 -8.32 8.89 -9.39
C ALA A 92 -9.68 8.74 -10.09
N ALA A 93 -10.77 8.67 -9.34
CA ALA A 93 -12.12 8.50 -9.88
C ALA A 93 -12.60 9.70 -10.70
N GLN A 94 -12.06 10.90 -10.41
CA GLN A 94 -12.37 12.13 -11.15
C GLN A 94 -11.41 12.37 -12.33
N ALA A 95 -10.32 11.63 -12.42
CA ALA A 95 -9.31 11.78 -13.46
C ALA A 95 -9.74 11.11 -14.76
N SER A 96 -9.39 11.72 -15.88
CA SER A 96 -9.37 11.05 -17.18
C SER A 96 -8.30 9.96 -17.22
N ALA A 97 -8.40 9.05 -18.19
CA ALA A 97 -7.39 8.00 -18.38
C ALA A 97 -5.98 8.57 -18.60
N SER A 98 -5.87 9.72 -19.28
CA SER A 98 -4.57 10.39 -19.49
C SER A 98 -4.02 10.95 -18.18
N GLU A 99 -4.86 11.60 -17.38
CA GLU A 99 -4.43 12.15 -16.09
C GLU A 99 -4.04 11.04 -15.10
N LEU A 100 -4.71 9.88 -15.15
CA LEU A 100 -4.34 8.72 -14.34
C LEU A 100 -2.97 8.17 -14.74
N GLU A 101 -2.66 8.14 -16.03
CA GLU A 101 -1.33 7.74 -16.51
C GLU A 101 -0.24 8.77 -16.17
N ASP A 102 -0.58 10.07 -16.22
CA ASP A 102 0.32 11.12 -15.75
C ASP A 102 0.60 10.99 -14.25
N MET A 103 -0.40 10.62 -13.44
CA MET A 103 -0.21 10.34 -12.01
C MET A 103 0.73 9.16 -11.78
N ARG A 104 0.56 8.04 -12.50
CA ARG A 104 1.46 6.88 -12.44
C ARG A 104 2.87 7.24 -12.86
N SER A 105 3.01 8.00 -13.94
CA SER A 105 4.31 8.49 -14.43
C SER A 105 4.96 9.47 -13.44
N LEU A 106 4.17 10.26 -12.72
CA LEU A 106 4.69 11.17 -11.70
C LEU A 106 5.33 10.42 -10.54
N LEU A 107 4.77 9.27 -10.14
CA LEU A 107 5.28 8.43 -9.06
C LEU A 107 6.67 7.82 -9.35
N THR A 108 7.06 7.73 -10.63
CA THR A 108 8.35 7.17 -11.08
C THR A 108 9.43 8.23 -11.35
N GLN A 109 9.10 9.53 -11.27
CA GLN A 109 10.06 10.58 -11.59
C GLN A 109 11.26 10.58 -10.63
N ASP A 110 12.46 10.78 -11.20
CA ASP A 110 13.74 10.76 -10.48
C ASP A 110 13.78 11.68 -9.25
N LYS A 111 13.07 12.82 -9.27
CA LYS A 111 13.02 13.73 -8.11
C LYS A 111 12.37 13.11 -6.86
N TYR A 112 11.59 12.05 -7.03
CA TYR A 112 10.95 11.30 -5.96
C TYR A 112 11.59 9.92 -5.76
N TRP A 113 12.73 9.66 -6.42
CA TRP A 113 13.43 8.39 -6.40
C TRP A 113 14.91 8.56 -5.96
N PRO A 114 15.50 7.62 -5.20
CA PRO A 114 14.89 6.42 -4.63
C PRO A 114 13.97 6.75 -3.45
N PRO A 115 12.95 5.92 -3.18
CA PRO A 115 12.11 6.06 -2.00
C PRO A 115 12.97 5.94 -0.74
N PRO A 116 12.50 6.47 0.40
CA PRO A 116 13.13 6.24 1.69
C PRO A 116 13.36 4.73 1.93
N PRO A 117 14.50 4.34 2.54
CA PRO A 117 14.81 2.93 2.72
C PRO A 117 13.76 2.24 3.57
N SER A 118 13.32 1.06 3.11
CA SER A 118 12.40 0.20 3.85
C SER A 118 12.96 -0.18 5.22
N VAL A 119 12.12 -0.70 6.13
CA VAL A 119 12.60 -1.23 7.43
C VAL A 119 13.69 -2.28 7.21
N ALA A 120 13.50 -3.18 6.25
CA ALA A 120 14.51 -4.19 5.91
C ALA A 120 15.84 -3.53 5.46
N GLN A 121 15.79 -2.52 4.60
CA GLN A 121 16.99 -1.79 4.16
C GLN A 121 17.69 -1.06 5.30
N ARG A 122 16.93 -0.38 6.17
CA ARG A 122 17.47 0.35 7.33
C ARG A 122 18.17 -0.56 8.34
N CYS A 123 17.73 -1.80 8.46
CA CYS A 123 18.33 -2.80 9.34
C CYS A 123 19.35 -3.70 8.63
N GLY A 124 19.83 -3.35 7.42
CA GLY A 124 20.79 -4.18 6.68
C GLY A 124 20.27 -5.60 6.39
N TYR A 125 18.97 -5.71 6.16
CA TYR A 125 18.22 -6.95 5.90
C TYR A 125 18.29 -8.01 7.02
N ARG A 126 18.65 -7.60 8.25
CA ARG A 126 18.70 -8.48 9.42
C ARG A 126 18.15 -7.81 10.67
N ILE A 127 17.26 -8.49 11.38
CA ILE A 127 16.81 -8.09 12.72
C ILE A 127 16.93 -9.32 13.62
N ASP A 128 17.71 -9.24 14.70
CA ASP A 128 17.88 -10.32 15.68
C ASP A 128 18.25 -11.69 15.07
N GLY A 129 19.08 -11.67 14.03
CA GLY A 129 19.49 -12.88 13.29
C GLY A 129 18.46 -13.39 12.27
N VAL A 130 17.28 -12.79 12.19
CA VAL A 130 16.25 -13.08 11.19
C VAL A 130 16.53 -12.35 9.89
N CYS A 131 16.52 -13.09 8.78
CA CYS A 131 16.74 -12.57 7.44
C CYS A 131 15.46 -11.92 6.87
N LEU A 132 15.55 -10.66 6.47
CA LEU A 132 14.45 -9.85 5.91
C LEU A 132 14.58 -9.60 4.40
N SER A 133 15.55 -10.23 3.74
CA SER A 133 15.90 -9.93 2.36
C SER A 133 14.93 -10.46 1.28
N MET A 134 13.81 -11.07 1.69
CA MET A 134 12.77 -11.62 0.81
C MET A 134 13.35 -12.37 -0.41
N TYR A 135 14.25 -13.33 -0.16
CA TYR A 135 14.89 -14.16 -1.19
C TYR A 135 15.83 -13.43 -2.17
N SER A 136 16.28 -12.22 -1.84
CA SER A 136 17.31 -11.48 -2.61
C SER A 136 18.59 -12.30 -2.79
N SER A 137 19.10 -12.34 -4.02
CA SER A 137 20.35 -13.04 -4.34
C SER A 137 21.60 -12.38 -3.74
N ILE A 138 21.48 -11.15 -3.28
CA ILE A 138 22.59 -10.34 -2.75
C ILE A 138 22.56 -10.31 -1.22
N GLU A 139 21.35 -10.13 -0.66
CA GLU A 139 21.17 -9.79 0.76
C GLU A 139 20.68 -10.98 1.60
N CYS A 140 20.39 -12.14 0.99
CA CYS A 140 19.95 -13.34 1.70
C CYS A 140 21.06 -13.94 2.57
N SER A 141 20.69 -14.22 3.81
CA SER A 141 21.56 -14.82 4.82
C SER A 141 21.03 -16.12 5.41
N CYS A 142 19.80 -16.51 5.09
CA CYS A 142 19.14 -17.69 5.63
C CYS A 142 19.24 -18.94 4.73
N GLY A 143 19.92 -18.85 3.58
CA GLY A 143 20.13 -19.98 2.65
C GLY A 143 18.86 -20.46 1.93
N ARG A 144 17.75 -19.72 2.03
CA ARG A 144 16.52 -20.05 1.29
C ARG A 144 16.70 -19.86 -0.23
N PRO A 145 15.94 -20.61 -1.06
CA PRO A 145 16.02 -20.52 -2.51
C PRO A 145 15.80 -19.08 -2.99
N ILE A 146 16.71 -18.58 -3.82
CA ILE A 146 16.58 -17.26 -4.44
C ILE A 146 15.45 -17.33 -5.47
N GLU A 147 14.48 -16.44 -5.35
CA GLU A 147 13.37 -16.36 -6.30
C GLU A 147 13.79 -15.50 -7.51
N ARG A 148 13.60 -16.03 -8.73
CA ARG A 148 14.14 -15.42 -9.97
C ARG A 148 13.57 -14.03 -10.26
N SER A 149 12.37 -13.73 -9.78
CA SER A 149 11.67 -12.44 -9.89
C SER A 149 12.42 -11.28 -9.21
N TRP A 150 13.27 -11.56 -8.22
CA TRP A 150 14.01 -10.55 -7.44
C TRP A 150 15.43 -10.29 -7.93
N ARG A 151 15.77 -10.72 -9.16
CA ARG A 151 17.00 -10.26 -9.81
C ARG A 151 16.83 -8.79 -10.16
N ARG A 152 17.53 -7.88 -9.45
CA ARG A 152 17.71 -6.50 -9.92
C ARG A 152 18.14 -6.55 -11.39
N LYS A 153 17.31 -5.99 -12.29
CA LYS A 153 17.76 -5.68 -13.64
C LYS A 153 18.99 -4.79 -13.48
N LYS A 154 20.10 -5.24 -14.08
CA LYS A 154 21.38 -4.50 -14.08
C LYS A 154 21.23 -3.19 -14.81
#